data_AF-A0A7Y3M7D8-F1
#
_entry.id   AF-A0A7Y3M7D8-F1
#
_cell.length_a   1.000
_cell.length_b   1.000
_cell.length_c   1.000
_cell.angle_alpha   90.00
_cell.angle_beta   90.00
_cell.angle_gamma   90.00
#
_symmetry.space_group_name_H-M   'P 1'
#
loop_
_entity.id
_entity.type
_entity.pdbx_description
1 polymer ?
#
loop_
_entity_poly.entity_id
_entity_poly.type
_entity_poly.pdbx_seq_one_letter_code
_entity_poly.pdbx_strand_id
1 'polypeptide(L)' 'MIFRENSAHTEVLFIERARHPDDPWSGHMALPGGRLDPVDASLRAAAERETREEVGVELR' A
#
# COMPACT_ATOMS: atom_id res chain seq x y z
N MET A 1 -4.59 4.25 4.70
CA MET A 1 -5.52 3.13 4.49
C MET A 1 -6.38 3.46 3.29
N ILE A 2 -6.67 2.48 2.44
CA ILE A 2 -7.45 2.67 1.21
C ILE A 2 -8.79 1.96 1.40
N PHE A 3 -9.87 2.71 1.22
CA PHE A 3 -11.24 2.24 1.36
C PHE A 3 -11.94 2.27 0.01
N ARG A 4 -12.76 1.26 -0.25
CA ARG A 4 -13.73 1.26 -1.34
C ARG A 4 -15.11 1.10 -0.75
N GLU A 5 -15.99 2.04 -1.05
CA GLU A 5 -17.40 1.91 -0.71
C GLU A 5 -18.12 1.15 -1.82
N ASN A 6 -18.88 0.12 -1.43
CA ASN A 6 -19.89 -0.50 -2.26
C ASN A 6 -21.27 -0.18 -1.64
N SER A 7 -22.37 -0.48 -2.35
CA SER A 7 -23.72 -0.06 -1.92
C SER A 7 -24.19 -0.65 -0.57
N ALA A 8 -23.46 -1.60 0.01
CA ALA A 8 -23.85 -2.28 1.24
C ALA A 8 -22.74 -2.31 2.32
N HIS A 9 -21.47 -2.13 1.94
CA HIS A 9 -20.30 -2.40 2.78
C HIS A 9 -19.11 -1.51 2.40
N THR A 10 -18.21 -1.35 3.37
CA THR A 10 -16.88 -0.76 3.17
C THR A 10 -15.85 -1.87 3.04
N GLU A 11 -15.05 -1.81 1.99
CA GLU A 11 -13.93 -2.71 1.75
C GLU A 11 -12.61 -1.99 2.06
N VAL A 12 -11.62 -2.73 2.56
CA VAL A 12 -10.26 -2.23 2.84
C VAL A 12 -9.27 -3.03 2.03
N LEU A 13 -8.32 -2.34 1.39
CA LEU A 13 -7.26 -3.00 0.64
C LEU A 13 -6.11 -3.43 1.55
N PHE A 14 -5.77 -4.71 1.50
CA PHE A 14 -4.56 -5.29 2.07
C PHE A 14 -3.73 -5.98 0.98
N ILE A 15 -2.44 -6.16 1.23
CA ILE A 15 -1.49 -6.91 0.39
C ILE A 15 -0.88 -8.06 1.17
N GLU A 16 -0.49 -9.13 0.48
CA GLU A 16 0.46 -10.11 1.00
C GLU A 16 1.87 -9.66 0.58
N ARG A 17 2.76 -9.47 1.56
CA ARG A 17 4.15 -9.08 1.27
C ARG A 17 4.87 -10.18 0.49
N ALA A 18 5.65 -9.79 -0.52
CA ALA A 18 6.48 -10.72 -1.27
C ALA A 18 7.41 -11.52 -0.34
N ARG A 19 7.62 -12.80 -0.63
CA ARG A 19 8.51 -13.64 0.17
C ARG A 19 9.96 -13.36 -0.20
N HIS A 20 10.74 -12.95 0.79
CA HIS A 20 12.16 -12.70 0.66
C HIS A 20 12.92 -13.34 1.84
N PRO A 21 14.00 -14.10 1.61
CA PRO A 21 14.73 -14.80 2.68
C PRO A 21 15.18 -13.88 3.82
N ASP A 22 15.53 -12.63 3.49
CA ASP A 22 16.00 -11.62 4.44
C ASP A 22 14.90 -10.71 5.00
N ASP A 23 13.63 -10.89 4.62
CA ASP A 23 12.51 -10.13 5.17
C ASP A 23 11.75 -10.97 6.21
N PRO A 24 11.84 -10.64 7.51
CA PRO A 24 11.16 -11.38 8.59
C PRO A 24 9.64 -11.28 8.53
N TRP A 25 9.07 -10.38 7.72
CA TRP A 25 7.62 -10.20 7.53
C TRP A 25 7.14 -10.69 6.16
N SER A 26 7.97 -11.49 5.47
CA SER A 26 7.61 -12.16 4.22
C SER A 26 6.29 -12.93 4.32
N GLY A 27 5.39 -12.70 3.37
CA GLY A 27 4.08 -13.39 3.33
C GLY A 27 3.07 -12.90 4.37
N HIS A 28 3.38 -11.87 5.17
CA HIS A 28 2.40 -11.28 6.08
C HIS A 28 1.42 -10.38 5.34
N MET A 29 0.21 -10.30 5.88
CA MET A 29 -0.77 -9.29 5.46
C MET A 29 -0.35 -7.91 5.95
N ALA A 30 -0.37 -6.94 5.06
CA ALA A 30 0.00 -5.56 5.32
C ALA A 30 -0.93 -4.59 4.57
N LEU A 31 -0.84 -3.30 4.92
CA LEU A 31 -1.36 -2.24 4.05
C LEU A 31 -0.30 -1.93 2.98
N PRO A 32 -0.71 -1.54 1.76
CA PRO A 32 0.25 -1.05 0.78
C PRO A 32 0.95 0.21 1.31
N GLY A 33 2.24 0.34 1.00
CA GLY A 33 3.06 1.46 1.44
C GLY A 33 4.51 1.09 1.69
N GLY A 34 5.34 2.12 1.82
CA GLY A 34 6.78 1.98 1.96
C GLY A 34 7.43 3.17 2.64
N ARG A 35 8.70 3.42 2.32
CA ARG A 35 9.48 4.49 2.94
C ARG A 35 9.17 5.83 2.29
N LEU A 36 9.26 6.90 3.08
CA LEU A 36 9.30 8.26 2.56
C LEU A 36 10.63 8.48 1.83
N ASP A 37 10.58 8.81 0.55
CA ASP A 37 11.75 9.23 -0.23
C ASP A 37 11.97 10.75 -0.06
N PRO A 38 13.23 11.25 -0.02
CA PRO A 38 13.52 12.68 -0.06
C PRO A 38 12.83 13.48 -1.18
N VAL A 39 12.46 12.84 -2.29
CA VAL A 39 11.75 13.49 -3.40
C VAL A 39 10.24 13.57 -3.21
N ASP A 40 9.67 12.85 -2.24
CA ASP A 40 8.24 12.83 -2.00
C ASP A 40 7.80 14.16 -1.36
N ALA A 41 6.82 14.82 -1.98
CA ALA A 41 6.32 16.11 -1.51
C ALA A 41 5.60 16.05 -0.14
N SER A 42 5.16 14.86 0.28
CA SER A 42 4.50 14.62 1.57
C SER A 42 4.41 13.12 1.88
N LEU A 43 4.04 12.77 3.12
CA LEU A 43 3.72 11.39 3.50
C LEU A 43 2.57 10.79 2.66
N ARG A 44 1.59 11.63 2.27
CA ARG A 44 0.49 11.18 1.39
C ARG A 44 1.01 10.86 0.00
N ALA A 45 1.88 11.70 -0.57
CA ALA A 45 2.48 11.47 -1.87
C ALA A 45 3.30 10.17 -1.89
N ALA A 46 4.07 9.89 -0.85
CA ALA A 46 4.79 8.62 -0.69
C ALA A 46 3.82 7.43 -0.66
N ALA A 47 2.75 7.51 0.13
CA ALA A 47 1.75 6.44 0.20
C ALA A 47 1.05 6.18 -1.15
N GLU A 48 0.73 7.23 -1.91
CA GLU A 48 0.13 7.12 -3.25
C GLU A 48 1.10 6.51 -4.27
N ARG A 49 2.37 6.93 -4.24
CA ARG A 49 3.45 6.37 -5.09
C ARG A 49 3.64 4.88 -4.80
N GLU A 50 3.86 4.51 -3.55
CA GLU A 50 4.07 3.12 -3.13
C GLU A 50 2.86 2.24 -3.47
N THR A 51 1.63 2.74 -3.24
CA THR A 51 0.41 2.02 -3.65
C THR A 51 0.39 1.75 -5.15
N ARG A 52 0.80 2.71 -5.98
CA ARG A 52 0.88 2.52 -7.43
C ARG A 52 1.94 1.49 -7.80
N GLU A 53 3.11 1.53 -7.17
CA GLU A 53 4.22 0.61 -7.42
C GLU A 53 3.89 -0.83 -7.03
N GLU A 54 3.27 -1.04 -5.87
CA GLU A 54 3.00 -2.39 -5.34
C GLU A 54 1.76 -3.06 -5.96
N VAL A 55 0.69 -2.30 -6.19
CA VAL A 55 -0.61 -2.87 -6.62
C VAL A 55 -1.21 -2.23 -7.88
N GLY A 56 -0.53 -1.26 -8.49
CA GLY A 56 -0.99 -0.62 -9.73
C GLY A 56 -2.23 0.28 -9.56
N VAL A 57 -2.63 0.60 -8.33
CA VAL A 57 -3.81 1.43 -8.04
C VAL A 57 -3.41 2.90 -7.98
N GLU A 58 -4.11 3.73 -8.76
CA GLU A 58 -4.01 5.19 -8.66
C GLU A 58 -5.11 5.73 -7.75
N LEU A 59 -4.72 6.45 -6.71
CA LEU A 59 -5.62 7.16 -5.79
C LEU A 59 -5.85 8.58 -6.34
N ARG A 60 -7.12 8.99 -6.43
CA ARG A 60 -7.54 10.35 -6.83
C ARG A 60 -8.10 11.09 -5.62
#